data_AF-A0A8B8DH39-F1
#
_entry.id   AF-A0A8B8DH39-F1
#
_cell.length_a   1.000
_cell.length_b   1.000
_cell.length_c   1.000
_cell.angle_alpha   90.00
_cell.angle_beta   90.00
_cell.angle_gamma   90.00
#
_symmetry.space_group_name_H-M   'P 1'
#
loop_
_entity.id
_entity.type
_entity.pdbx_description
1 polymer ?
#
loop_
_entity_poly.entity_id
_entity_poly.type
_entity_poly.pdbx_seq_one_letter_code
_entity_poly.pdbx_strand_id
1 'polypeptide(L)'
;MSGTLHFGPDNHIKARNVKGDYAVLVIQAVLMMTAIALISSSVHCKNVKPCELQTALDFIYLKYSTHPCKYNAIKEMSSGFLGLGIILLCWNAILFLLTMCICWWKFGEKKQIIAVLILYIIIIIGTFAIFIVNLEKYIRFMKEREAQRDVDYIQLENEMMSALEQNFRSDNTSSNDLKSSAWNRFFIEHNCCAVHDVMGTTNDFDNTPWCTTSGSCQDTSSQIPRTCCKDVTLNNYTSAPSTCHASVNSGTYKPNCMDQVRKRSVKNIDEYQLGILSLSLLFSMILQILEVTIMTVLLFLPCCGCKNEK
;
A
#
# COMPACT_ATOMS: atom_id res chain seq x y z
N MET A 1 5.16 38.54 -65.14
CA MET A 1 5.81 37.37 -64.51
C MET A 1 5.18 37.18 -63.14
N SER A 2 4.15 36.35 -63.07
CA SER A 2 3.52 35.96 -61.79
C SER A 2 3.61 34.45 -61.73
N GLY A 3 4.51 33.94 -60.90
CA GLY A 3 4.71 32.51 -60.68
C GLY A 3 3.76 32.05 -59.58
N THR A 4 2.61 31.49 -59.97
CA THR A 4 1.71 30.80 -59.05
C THR A 4 2.33 29.48 -58.64
N LEU A 5 2.82 29.42 -57.40
CA LEU A 5 3.20 28.20 -56.68
C LEU A 5 1.96 27.32 -56.50
N HIS A 6 1.84 26.28 -57.33
CA HIS A 6 0.86 25.22 -57.14
C HIS A 6 1.27 24.39 -55.89
N PHE A 7 0.64 24.66 -54.75
CA PHE A 7 0.67 23.75 -53.61
C PHE A 7 -0.33 22.61 -53.87
N GLY A 8 0.18 21.46 -54.31
CA GLY A 8 -0.62 20.27 -54.55
C GLY A 8 -1.20 19.66 -53.24
N PRO A 9 -2.36 19.00 -53.30
CA PRO A 9 -3.05 18.39 -52.16
C PRO A 9 -2.20 17.35 -51.40
N ASP A 10 -1.21 16.73 -52.07
CA ASP A 10 -0.30 15.74 -51.48
C ASP A 10 0.58 16.29 -50.35
N ASN A 11 0.94 17.57 -50.41
CA ASN A 11 1.80 18.19 -49.41
C ASN A 11 1.08 18.41 -48.07
N HIS A 12 -0.23 18.65 -48.09
CA HIS A 12 -1.04 18.85 -46.89
C HIS A 12 -1.32 17.53 -46.16
N ILE A 13 -1.54 16.44 -46.90
CA ILE A 13 -1.74 15.10 -46.33
C ILE A 13 -0.44 14.60 -45.69
N LYS A 14 0.70 14.78 -46.36
CA LYS A 14 2.02 14.39 -45.85
C LYS A 14 2.42 15.19 -44.61
N ALA A 15 2.19 16.51 -44.59
CA ALA A 15 2.49 17.35 -43.42
C ALA A 15 1.57 17.06 -42.21
N ARG A 16 0.33 16.59 -42.43
CA ARG A 16 -0.62 16.25 -41.35
C ARG A 16 -0.30 14.90 -40.70
N ASN A 17 0.12 13.89 -41.47
CA ASN A 17 0.54 12.60 -40.93
C ASN A 17 1.80 12.72 -40.05
N VAL A 18 2.77 13.52 -40.48
CA VAL A 18 4.00 13.79 -39.70
C VAL A 18 3.70 14.40 -38.33
N LYS A 19 2.72 15.31 -38.21
CA LYS A 19 2.32 15.90 -36.92
C LYS A 19 1.60 14.90 -36.00
N GLY A 20 0.83 13.98 -36.55
CA GLY A 20 0.13 12.94 -35.80
C GLY A 20 1.09 11.92 -35.18
N ASP A 21 2.10 11.49 -35.93
CA ASP A 21 3.08 10.52 -35.48
C ASP A 21 3.94 11.05 -34.31
N TYR A 22 4.33 12.34 -34.35
CA TYR A 22 5.03 12.98 -33.23
C TYR A 22 4.15 13.09 -31.97
N ALA A 23 2.84 13.29 -32.11
CA ALA A 23 1.93 13.34 -30.97
C ALA A 23 1.82 11.96 -30.29
N VAL A 24 1.79 10.88 -31.07
CA VAL A 24 1.79 9.50 -30.56
C VAL A 24 3.07 9.21 -29.78
N LEU A 25 4.24 9.58 -30.31
CA LEU A 25 5.53 9.41 -29.62
C LEU A 25 5.58 10.15 -28.28
N VAL A 26 5.03 11.37 -28.21
CA VAL A 26 4.95 12.13 -26.95
C VAL A 26 4.06 11.41 -25.93
N ILE A 27 2.89 10.93 -26.35
CA ILE A 27 1.97 10.20 -25.47
C ILE A 27 2.62 8.92 -24.94
N GLN A 28 3.30 8.16 -25.80
CA GLN A 28 4.04 6.95 -25.41
C GLN A 28 5.15 7.24 -24.40
N ALA A 29 5.89 8.35 -24.58
CA ALA A 29 6.89 8.79 -23.62
C ALA A 29 6.26 9.11 -22.25
N VAL A 30 5.13 9.80 -22.22
CA VAL A 30 4.40 10.10 -20.97
C VAL A 30 3.82 8.82 -20.33
N LEU A 31 3.33 7.88 -21.14
CA LEU A 31 2.88 6.57 -20.66
C LEU A 31 4.01 5.79 -19.98
N MET A 32 5.23 5.81 -20.55
CA MET A 32 6.40 5.21 -19.91
C MET A 32 6.72 5.86 -18.57
N MET A 33 6.67 7.19 -18.47
CA MET A 33 6.86 7.89 -17.19
C MET A 33 5.80 7.52 -16.15
N THR A 34 4.54 7.39 -16.59
CA THR A 34 3.44 6.97 -15.71
C THR A 34 3.62 5.53 -15.22
N ALA A 35 4.10 4.63 -16.10
CA ALA A 35 4.42 3.26 -15.75
C ALA A 35 5.57 3.19 -14.72
N ILE A 36 6.59 4.03 -14.84
CA ILE A 36 7.68 4.14 -13.86
C ILE A 36 7.14 4.62 -12.50
N ALA A 37 6.27 5.63 -12.48
CA ALA A 37 5.62 6.09 -11.25
C ALA A 37 4.77 4.98 -10.60
N LEU A 38 4.04 4.20 -11.39
CA LEU A 38 3.30 3.02 -10.94
C LEU A 38 4.22 1.96 -10.33
N ILE A 39 5.34 1.64 -10.99
CA ILE A 39 6.35 0.68 -10.47
C ILE A 39 6.90 1.18 -9.14
N SER A 40 7.36 2.44 -9.09
CA SER A 40 7.99 3.02 -7.90
C SER A 40 7.05 3.01 -6.70
N SER A 41 5.82 3.49 -6.87
CA SER A 41 4.80 3.48 -5.81
C SER A 41 4.42 2.06 -5.39
N SER A 42 4.33 1.11 -6.34
CA SER A 42 4.05 -0.29 -6.03
C SER A 42 5.17 -0.96 -5.21
N VAL A 43 6.44 -0.71 -5.56
CA VAL A 43 7.59 -1.20 -4.79
C VAL A 43 7.57 -0.63 -3.37
N HIS A 44 7.26 0.67 -3.24
CA HIS A 44 7.14 1.29 -1.93
C HIS A 44 6.04 0.61 -1.10
N CYS A 45 4.82 0.51 -1.62
CA CYS A 45 3.69 -0.16 -0.96
C CYS A 45 3.99 -1.62 -0.59
N LYS A 46 4.73 -2.35 -1.42
CA LYS A 46 5.12 -3.74 -1.16
C LYS A 46 6.05 -3.89 0.04
N ASN A 47 7.00 -2.98 0.18
CA ASN A 47 8.09 -3.08 1.15
C ASN A 47 7.80 -2.35 2.47
N VAL A 48 6.58 -1.86 2.65
CA VAL A 48 6.18 -1.17 3.88
C VAL A 48 6.21 -2.14 5.08
N LYS A 49 6.81 -1.67 6.17
CA LYS A 49 6.87 -2.38 7.47
C LYS A 49 5.47 -2.55 8.08
N PRO A 50 5.28 -3.46 9.04
CA PRO A 50 4.05 -3.47 9.83
C PRO A 50 3.80 -2.09 10.47
N CYS A 51 2.52 -1.72 10.67
CA CYS A 51 2.20 -0.50 11.40
C CYS A 51 2.59 -0.63 12.88
N GLU A 52 2.73 0.51 13.56
CA GLU A 52 3.13 0.53 14.96
C GLU A 52 2.18 -0.28 15.85
N LEU A 53 0.87 -0.19 15.57
CA LEU A 53 -0.13 -0.97 16.29
C LEU A 53 0.13 -2.47 16.13
N GLN A 54 0.31 -2.96 14.90
CA GLN A 54 0.59 -4.38 14.67
C GLN A 54 1.87 -4.83 15.35
N THR A 55 2.93 -4.03 15.29
CA THR A 55 4.19 -4.35 15.98
C THR A 55 4.01 -4.46 17.49
N ALA A 56 3.23 -3.56 18.08
CA ALA A 56 2.90 -3.59 19.51
C ALA A 56 2.07 -4.83 19.91
N LEU A 57 1.10 -5.24 19.07
CA LEU A 57 0.28 -6.43 19.33
C LEU A 57 1.06 -7.73 19.11
N ASP A 58 1.86 -7.80 18.05
CA ASP A 58 2.74 -8.95 17.77
C ASP A 58 3.78 -9.15 18.89
N PHE A 59 4.22 -8.05 19.53
CA PHE A 59 5.16 -8.08 20.66
C PHE A 59 4.63 -8.91 21.83
N ILE A 60 3.33 -8.78 22.14
CA ILE A 60 2.65 -9.56 23.20
C ILE A 60 2.02 -10.86 22.68
N TYR A 61 2.40 -11.30 21.48
CA TYR A 61 1.87 -12.51 20.81
C TYR A 61 0.35 -12.49 20.62
N LEU A 62 -0.25 -11.30 20.51
CA LEU A 62 -1.69 -11.17 20.29
C LEU A 62 -2.03 -11.33 18.82
N LYS A 63 -2.77 -12.39 18.47
CA LYS A 63 -3.29 -12.60 17.11
C LYS A 63 -4.64 -11.91 16.96
N TYR A 64 -4.61 -10.62 16.64
CA TYR A 64 -5.83 -9.85 16.39
C TYR A 64 -6.45 -10.23 15.03
N SER A 65 -7.72 -10.64 15.05
CA SER A 65 -8.40 -11.27 13.90
C SER A 65 -8.70 -10.32 12.74
N THR A 66 -8.86 -9.03 13.01
CA THR A 66 -9.02 -7.98 12.00
C THR A 66 -7.66 -7.30 11.77
N HIS A 67 -7.24 -7.11 10.52
CA HIS A 67 -5.93 -6.52 10.23
C HIS A 67 -5.81 -5.12 10.87
N PRO A 68 -4.93 -4.92 11.87
CA PRO A 68 -4.87 -3.66 12.62
C PRO A 68 -4.28 -2.51 11.79
N CYS A 69 -3.57 -2.84 10.70
CA CYS A 69 -2.99 -1.84 9.82
C CYS A 69 -3.94 -1.41 8.71
N LYS A 70 -4.14 -0.10 8.64
CA LYS A 70 -4.75 0.60 7.53
C LYS A 70 -3.92 0.33 6.27
N TYR A 71 -4.59 -0.19 5.24
CA TYR A 71 -4.11 -0.47 3.88
C TYR A 71 -3.35 -1.79 3.69
N ASN A 72 -3.48 -2.74 4.62
CA ASN A 72 -2.84 -4.05 4.47
C ASN A 72 -3.25 -4.79 3.18
N ALA A 73 -4.54 -4.74 2.82
CA ALA A 73 -5.02 -5.33 1.55
C ALA A 73 -4.32 -4.70 0.32
N ILE A 74 -4.04 -3.40 0.34
CA ILE A 74 -3.32 -2.72 -0.74
C ILE A 74 -1.86 -3.17 -0.80
N LYS A 75 -1.21 -3.39 0.35
CA LYS A 75 0.12 -3.99 0.42
C LYS A 75 0.15 -5.37 -0.24
N GLU A 76 -0.84 -6.22 -0.01
CA GLU A 76 -0.91 -7.54 -0.64
C GLU A 76 -1.09 -7.45 -2.17
N MET A 77 -1.91 -6.49 -2.63
CA MET A 77 -2.14 -6.24 -4.06
C MET A 77 -0.97 -5.56 -4.79
N SER A 78 -0.03 -4.96 -4.06
CA SER A 78 1.12 -4.22 -4.62
C SER A 78 1.94 -5.02 -5.63
N SER A 79 2.06 -6.34 -5.44
CA SER A 79 2.73 -7.24 -6.37
C SER A 79 2.07 -7.25 -7.75
N GLY A 80 0.74 -7.23 -7.80
CA GLY A 80 -0.03 -7.17 -9.04
C GLY A 80 0.11 -5.82 -9.74
N PHE A 81 0.11 -4.71 -8.99
CA PHE A 81 0.33 -3.37 -9.56
C PHE A 81 1.75 -3.22 -10.12
N LEU A 82 2.74 -3.79 -9.44
CA LEU A 82 4.12 -3.84 -9.91
C LEU A 82 4.23 -4.58 -11.25
N GLY A 83 3.62 -5.76 -11.35
CA GLY A 83 3.58 -6.53 -12.59
C GLY A 83 2.92 -5.77 -13.73
N LEU A 84 1.78 -5.11 -13.46
CA LEU A 84 1.10 -4.26 -14.43
C LEU A 84 1.99 -3.10 -14.90
N GLY A 85 2.67 -2.41 -13.99
CA GLY A 85 3.58 -1.33 -14.32
C GLY A 85 4.72 -1.77 -15.24
N ILE A 86 5.31 -2.94 -14.99
CA ILE A 86 6.36 -3.51 -15.85
C ILE A 86 5.81 -3.84 -17.25
N ILE A 87 4.62 -4.47 -17.32
CA ILE A 87 3.97 -4.77 -18.60
C ILE A 87 3.70 -3.49 -19.39
N LEU A 88 3.16 -2.45 -18.72
CA LEU A 88 2.92 -1.15 -19.33
C LEU A 88 4.21 -0.53 -19.86
N LEU A 89 5.29 -0.55 -19.08
CA LEU A 89 6.57 0.02 -19.49
C LEU A 89 7.14 -0.70 -20.72
N CYS A 90 7.19 -2.03 -20.69
CA CYS A 90 7.68 -2.83 -21.81
C CYS A 90 6.84 -2.64 -23.07
N TRP A 91 5.51 -2.66 -22.94
CA TRP A 91 4.60 -2.46 -24.06
C TRP A 91 4.79 -1.09 -24.71
N ASN A 92 4.81 -0.02 -23.91
CA ASN A 92 5.01 1.34 -24.43
C ASN A 92 6.41 1.54 -25.04
N ALA A 93 7.45 0.91 -24.50
CA ALA A 93 8.77 0.95 -25.10
C ALA A 93 8.80 0.27 -26.48
N ILE A 94 8.13 -0.89 -26.63
CA ILE A 94 7.98 -1.57 -27.91
C ILE A 94 7.21 -0.68 -28.90
N LEU A 95 6.08 -0.10 -28.48
CA LEU A 95 5.29 0.79 -29.33
C LEU A 95 6.08 2.02 -29.77
N PHE A 96 6.83 2.63 -28.86
CA PHE A 96 7.69 3.78 -29.16
C PHE A 96 8.74 3.45 -30.23
N LEU A 97 9.41 2.31 -30.11
CA LEU A 97 10.39 1.86 -31.11
C LEU A 97 9.73 1.55 -32.45
N LEU A 98 8.55 0.91 -32.45
CA LEU A 98 7.81 0.62 -33.68
C LEU A 98 7.37 1.92 -34.38
N THR A 99 6.82 2.89 -33.66
CA THR A 99 6.43 4.19 -34.21
C THR A 99 7.64 4.93 -34.78
N MET A 100 8.78 4.94 -34.08
CA MET A 100 10.03 5.52 -34.60
C MET A 100 10.50 4.84 -35.90
N CYS A 101 10.49 3.50 -35.95
CA CYS A 101 10.83 2.74 -37.15
C CYS A 101 9.90 3.07 -38.33
N ILE A 102 8.60 3.18 -38.09
CA ILE A 102 7.59 3.53 -39.10
C ILE A 102 7.80 4.95 -39.62
N CYS A 103 8.07 5.92 -38.74
CA CYS A 103 8.31 7.33 -39.11
C CYS A 103 9.51 7.50 -40.05
N TRP A 104 10.53 6.65 -39.88
CA TRP A 104 11.77 6.72 -40.66
C TRP A 104 11.72 5.85 -41.93
N TRP A 105 10.70 5.01 -42.08
CA TRP A 105 10.56 4.14 -43.23
C TRP A 105 9.94 4.86 -44.43
N LYS A 106 10.54 4.73 -45.62
CA LYS A 106 9.93 5.20 -46.88
C LYS A 106 9.05 4.10 -47.45
N PHE A 107 7.73 4.30 -47.41
CA PHE A 107 6.77 3.38 -48.02
C PHE A 107 6.79 3.50 -49.55
N GLY A 108 7.10 2.40 -50.24
CA GLY A 108 7.19 2.37 -51.70
C GLY A 108 6.21 1.41 -52.38
N GLU A 109 5.71 0.38 -51.66
CA GLU A 109 4.93 -0.71 -52.27
C GLU A 109 3.56 -0.90 -51.60
N LYS A 110 2.51 -1.20 -52.40
CA LYS A 110 1.14 -1.48 -51.89
C LYS A 110 1.10 -2.62 -50.85
N LYS A 111 1.98 -3.61 -50.95
CA LYS A 111 2.08 -4.72 -49.98
C LYS A 111 2.56 -4.26 -48.60
N GLN A 112 3.40 -3.21 -48.54
CA GLN A 112 3.92 -2.66 -47.28
C GLN A 112 2.83 -1.90 -46.51
N ILE A 113 1.90 -1.25 -47.21
CA ILE A 113 0.77 -0.52 -46.60
C ILE A 113 -0.18 -1.49 -45.87
N ILE A 114 -0.50 -2.63 -46.49
CA ILE A 114 -1.39 -3.65 -45.89
C ILE A 114 -0.74 -4.25 -44.63
N ALA A 115 0.57 -4.52 -44.67
CA ALA A 115 1.29 -5.05 -43.50
C ALA A 115 1.26 -4.09 -42.31
N VAL A 116 1.42 -2.78 -42.55
CA VAL A 116 1.33 -1.75 -41.50
C VAL A 116 -0.08 -1.64 -40.92
N LEU A 117 -1.12 -1.73 -41.75
CA LEU A 117 -2.51 -1.75 -41.27
C LEU A 117 -2.79 -2.94 -40.34
N ILE A 118 -2.32 -4.15 -40.71
CA ILE A 118 -2.47 -5.35 -39.87
C ILE A 118 -1.72 -5.16 -38.54
N LEU A 119 -0.51 -4.61 -38.57
CA LEU A 119 0.28 -4.32 -37.36
C LEU A 119 -0.46 -3.36 -36.42
N TYR A 120 -1.03 -2.27 -36.95
CA TYR A 120 -1.81 -1.33 -36.15
C TYR A 120 -3.05 -1.95 -35.50
N ILE A 121 -3.76 -2.84 -36.22
CA ILE A 121 -4.91 -3.56 -35.65
C ILE A 121 -4.46 -4.42 -34.45
N ILE A 122 -3.33 -5.13 -34.58
CA ILE A 122 -2.77 -5.94 -33.49
C ILE A 122 -2.40 -5.06 -32.28
N ILE A 123 -1.79 -3.90 -32.54
CA ILE A 123 -1.44 -2.92 -31.49
C ILE A 123 -2.69 -2.44 -30.75
N ILE A 124 -3.75 -2.06 -31.47
CA ILE A 124 -5.01 -1.59 -30.87
C ILE A 124 -5.63 -2.66 -29.99
N ILE A 125 -5.69 -3.92 -30.46
CA ILE A 125 -6.21 -5.04 -29.68
C ILE A 125 -5.37 -5.26 -28.41
N GLY A 126 -4.04 -5.23 -28.53
CA GLY A 126 -3.12 -5.39 -27.40
C GLY A 126 -3.28 -4.29 -26.35
N THR A 127 -3.31 -3.03 -26.78
CA THR A 127 -3.52 -1.88 -25.88
C THR A 127 -4.89 -1.94 -25.21
N PHE A 128 -5.93 -2.38 -25.92
CA PHE A 128 -7.26 -2.57 -25.33
C PHE A 128 -7.27 -3.68 -24.26
N ALA A 129 -6.58 -4.80 -24.47
CA ALA A 129 -6.47 -5.85 -23.46
C ALA A 129 -5.77 -5.34 -22.18
N ILE A 130 -4.69 -4.57 -22.33
CA ILE A 130 -3.99 -3.96 -21.19
C ILE A 130 -4.90 -2.96 -20.46
N PHE A 131 -5.69 -2.18 -21.20
CA PHE A 131 -6.65 -1.23 -20.63
C PHE A 131 -7.67 -1.93 -19.72
N ILE A 132 -8.24 -3.06 -20.15
CA ILE A 132 -9.20 -3.82 -19.33
C ILE A 132 -8.56 -4.32 -18.03
N VAL A 133 -7.33 -4.84 -18.10
CA VAL A 133 -6.59 -5.29 -16.90
C VAL A 133 -6.34 -4.11 -15.95
N ASN A 134 -5.93 -2.95 -16.48
CA ASN A 134 -5.71 -1.74 -15.68
C ASN A 134 -7.00 -1.26 -15.00
N LEU A 135 -8.13 -1.26 -15.74
CA LEU A 135 -9.43 -0.89 -15.20
C LEU A 135 -9.88 -1.81 -14.05
N GLU A 136 -9.72 -3.13 -14.21
CA GLU A 136 -10.04 -4.09 -13.13
C GLU A 136 -9.22 -3.81 -11.87
N LYS A 137 -7.91 -3.56 -12.04
CA LYS A 137 -6.99 -3.24 -10.95
C LYS A 137 -7.35 -1.91 -10.28
N TYR A 138 -7.73 -0.90 -11.05
CA TYR A 138 -8.16 0.39 -10.52
C TYR A 138 -9.45 0.30 -9.71
N ILE A 139 -10.47 -0.40 -10.22
CA ILE A 139 -11.74 -0.60 -9.51
C ILE A 139 -11.48 -1.37 -8.20
N ARG A 140 -10.68 -2.43 -8.25
CA ARG A 140 -10.31 -3.21 -7.06
C ARG A 140 -9.58 -2.34 -6.04
N PHE A 141 -8.62 -1.53 -6.47
CA PHE A 141 -7.91 -0.59 -5.61
C PHE A 141 -8.85 0.40 -4.91
N MET A 142 -9.78 1.02 -5.66
CA MET A 142 -10.74 1.96 -5.10
C MET A 142 -11.68 1.29 -4.09
N LYS A 143 -12.17 0.09 -4.41
CA LYS A 143 -13.01 -0.69 -3.50
C LYS A 143 -12.31 -0.99 -2.18
N GLU A 144 -11.06 -1.45 -2.20
CA GLU A 144 -10.31 -1.73 -0.97
C GLU A 144 -9.97 -0.46 -0.18
N ARG A 145 -9.77 0.66 -0.88
CA ARG A 145 -9.55 1.97 -0.24
C ARG A 145 -10.80 2.45 0.51
N GLU A 146 -11.98 2.21 -0.04
CA GLU A 146 -13.27 2.59 0.57
C GLU A 146 -13.75 1.59 1.63
N ALA A 147 -13.55 0.28 1.41
CA ALA A 147 -13.96 -0.79 2.33
C ALA A 147 -13.14 -0.85 3.63
N GLN A 148 -12.19 0.06 3.77
CA GLN A 148 -11.30 0.14 4.90
C GLN A 148 -12.05 0.52 6.17
N ARG A 149 -12.04 -0.39 7.14
CA ARG A 149 -12.65 -0.19 8.45
C ARG A 149 -11.63 0.37 9.43
N ASP A 150 -12.12 1.23 10.32
CA ASP A 150 -11.38 1.62 11.51
C ASP A 150 -11.22 0.43 12.46
N VAL A 151 -10.18 0.48 13.29
CA VAL A 151 -9.90 -0.57 14.27
C VAL A 151 -11.04 -0.61 15.28
N ASP A 152 -11.56 -1.81 15.54
CA ASP A 152 -12.52 -2.03 16.61
C ASP A 152 -11.76 -2.10 17.94
N TYR A 153 -11.58 -0.93 18.57
CA TYR A 153 -10.87 -0.82 19.83
C TYR A 153 -11.57 -1.55 20.98
N ILE A 154 -12.88 -1.77 20.92
CA ILE A 154 -13.61 -2.54 21.94
C ILE A 154 -13.24 -4.01 21.82
N GLN A 155 -13.27 -4.55 20.59
CA GLN A 155 -12.82 -5.91 20.35
C GLN A 155 -11.34 -6.10 20.71
N LEU A 156 -10.49 -5.13 20.36
CA LEU A 156 -9.05 -5.20 20.65
C LEU A 156 -8.78 -5.22 22.16
N GLU A 157 -9.47 -4.37 22.93
CA GLU A 157 -9.37 -4.32 24.39
C GLU A 157 -9.75 -5.67 25.02
N ASN A 158 -10.86 -6.27 24.56
CA ASN A 158 -11.30 -7.59 25.02
C ASN A 158 -10.27 -8.70 24.67
N GLU A 159 -9.68 -8.66 23.49
CA GLU A 159 -8.65 -9.64 23.09
C GLU A 159 -7.35 -9.46 23.88
N MET A 160 -6.92 -8.22 24.13
CA MET A 160 -5.77 -7.92 25.00
C MET A 160 -6.01 -8.43 26.43
N MET A 161 -7.19 -8.19 26.99
CA MET A 161 -7.59 -8.68 28.30
C MET A 161 -7.56 -10.20 28.37
N SER A 162 -8.22 -10.86 27.42
CA SER A 162 -8.25 -12.32 27.36
C SER A 162 -6.85 -12.93 27.25
N ALA A 163 -5.97 -12.30 26.45
CA ALA A 163 -4.59 -12.74 26.33
C ALA A 163 -3.80 -12.56 27.62
N LEU A 164 -4.01 -11.46 28.35
CA LEU A 164 -3.39 -11.23 29.66
C LEU A 164 -3.87 -12.28 30.68
N GLU A 165 -5.18 -12.40 30.85
CA GLU A 165 -5.82 -13.33 31.80
C GLU A 165 -5.40 -14.79 31.56
N GLN A 166 -5.31 -15.23 30.31
CA GLN A 166 -4.98 -16.64 30.02
C GLN A 166 -3.49 -16.97 30.14
N ASN A 167 -2.61 -15.98 29.91
CA ASN A 167 -1.20 -16.27 29.63
C ASN A 167 -0.21 -15.61 30.60
N PHE A 168 -0.62 -14.67 31.43
CA PHE A 168 0.28 -14.00 32.36
C PHE A 168 0.50 -14.84 33.63
N ARG A 169 1.74 -15.27 33.86
CA ARG A 169 2.12 -16.21 34.92
C ARG A 169 3.22 -15.69 35.84
N SER A 170 3.94 -14.65 35.43
CA SER A 170 5.08 -14.12 36.18
C SER A 170 5.31 -12.64 35.88
N ASP A 171 5.64 -11.86 36.89
CA ASP A 171 6.08 -10.46 36.79
C ASP A 171 7.59 -10.31 36.49
N ASN A 172 8.28 -11.41 36.18
CA ASN A 172 9.70 -11.42 35.84
C ASN A 172 9.92 -11.25 34.32
N THR A 173 10.82 -10.33 33.95
CA THR A 173 11.19 -10.00 32.57
C THR A 173 12.08 -11.04 31.88
N SER A 174 12.61 -12.01 32.63
CA SER A 174 13.51 -13.08 32.17
C SER A 174 13.05 -14.47 32.62
N SER A 175 11.75 -14.68 32.74
CA SER A 175 11.21 -16.01 33.06
C SER A 175 11.27 -16.93 31.83
N ASN A 176 11.17 -18.25 32.06
CA ASN A 176 10.99 -19.23 30.96
C ASN A 176 9.62 -19.07 30.27
N ASP A 177 8.71 -18.25 30.82
CA ASP A 177 7.42 -17.95 30.22
C ASP A 177 7.55 -16.76 29.25
N LEU A 178 7.60 -17.07 27.96
CA LEU A 178 7.80 -16.08 26.89
C LEU A 178 6.68 -15.04 26.86
N LYS A 179 5.43 -15.43 27.13
CA LYS A 179 4.28 -14.51 27.05
C LYS A 179 4.26 -13.54 28.23
N SER A 180 4.54 -14.02 29.43
CA SER A 180 4.68 -13.18 30.63
C SER A 180 5.88 -12.24 30.49
N SER A 181 7.02 -12.75 29.99
CA SER A 181 8.20 -11.92 29.73
C SER A 181 7.92 -10.85 28.68
N ALA A 182 7.14 -11.17 27.64
CA ALA A 182 6.69 -10.19 26.65
C ALA A 182 5.79 -9.11 27.25
N TRP A 183 4.76 -9.47 28.02
CA TRP A 183 3.92 -8.48 28.71
C TRP A 183 4.72 -7.57 29.65
N ASN A 184 5.65 -8.14 30.43
CA ASN A 184 6.50 -7.35 31.32
C ASN A 184 7.40 -6.35 30.57
N ARG A 185 7.97 -6.77 29.44
CA ARG A 185 8.73 -5.87 28.56
C ARG A 185 7.81 -4.81 27.93
N PHE A 186 6.60 -5.20 27.54
CA PHE A 186 5.62 -4.31 26.95
C PHE A 186 5.24 -3.17 27.91
N PHE A 187 5.02 -3.47 29.20
CA PHE A 187 4.76 -2.47 30.24
C PHE A 187 5.92 -1.46 30.41
N ILE A 188 7.15 -1.91 30.20
CA ILE A 188 8.35 -1.06 30.25
C ILE A 188 8.45 -0.22 28.98
N GLU A 189 8.48 -0.86 27.81
CA GLU A 189 8.73 -0.21 26.51
C GLU A 189 7.63 0.78 26.13
N HIS A 190 6.37 0.48 26.47
CA HIS A 190 5.24 1.35 26.18
C HIS A 190 4.82 2.23 27.36
N ASN A 191 5.57 2.18 28.47
CA ASN A 191 5.33 2.98 29.67
C ASN A 191 3.86 2.94 30.13
N CYS A 192 3.31 1.72 30.24
CA CYS A 192 1.94 1.46 30.65
C CYS A 192 1.84 0.31 31.66
N CYS A 193 0.66 0.12 32.25
CA CYS A 193 0.34 -0.97 33.15
C CYS A 193 -1.11 -1.42 32.98
N ALA A 194 -1.35 -2.73 32.93
CA ALA A 194 -2.67 -3.32 32.75
C ALA A 194 -3.33 -2.88 31.42
N VAL A 195 -4.44 -3.50 31.03
CA VAL A 195 -5.16 -3.08 29.81
C VAL A 195 -6.07 -1.90 30.16
N HIS A 196 -6.80 -1.99 31.27
CA HIS A 196 -7.62 -0.94 31.86
C HIS A 196 -6.85 -0.15 32.93
N ASP A 197 -7.46 0.93 33.41
CA ASP A 197 -6.91 1.72 34.51
C ASP A 197 -6.82 0.90 35.80
N VAL A 198 -5.64 0.93 36.40
CA VAL A 198 -5.42 0.39 37.74
C VAL A 198 -6.04 1.36 38.75
N MET A 199 -7.18 0.96 39.32
CA MET A 199 -7.93 1.78 40.30
C MET A 199 -7.62 1.41 41.75
N GLY A 200 -6.88 0.32 41.98
CA GLY A 200 -6.50 -0.17 43.30
C GLY A 200 -5.97 -1.60 43.24
N THR A 201 -6.07 -2.30 44.37
CA THR A 201 -5.59 -3.69 44.49
C THR A 201 -6.45 -4.71 43.74
N THR A 202 -7.67 -4.34 43.34
CA THR A 202 -8.51 -5.13 42.43
C THR A 202 -8.34 -4.59 41.01
N ASN A 203 -7.83 -5.41 40.10
CA ASN A 203 -7.40 -4.99 38.76
C ASN A 203 -7.32 -6.17 37.76
N ASP A 204 -6.88 -5.88 36.54
CA ASP A 204 -6.80 -6.85 35.42
C ASP A 204 -5.93 -8.10 35.69
N PHE A 205 -5.05 -8.06 36.70
CA PHE A 205 -4.17 -9.18 37.01
C PHE A 205 -4.86 -10.25 37.88
N ASP A 206 -5.95 -9.92 38.58
CA ASP A 206 -6.56 -10.77 39.61
C ASP A 206 -6.94 -12.18 39.09
N ASN A 207 -7.42 -12.25 37.85
CA ASN A 207 -7.85 -13.51 37.21
C ASN A 207 -6.71 -14.25 36.48
N THR A 208 -5.50 -13.70 36.45
CA THR A 208 -4.37 -14.33 35.75
C THR A 208 -3.83 -15.53 36.53
N PRO A 209 -3.18 -16.51 35.87
CA PRO A 209 -2.45 -17.58 36.56
C PRO A 209 -1.41 -17.07 37.56
N TRP A 210 -0.85 -15.88 37.34
CA TRP A 210 0.08 -15.23 38.26
C TRP A 210 -0.51 -14.96 39.65
N CYS A 211 -1.81 -14.63 39.72
CA CYS A 211 -2.53 -14.39 40.96
C CYS A 211 -3.30 -15.63 41.46
N THR A 212 -3.76 -16.50 40.55
CA THR A 212 -4.64 -17.63 40.90
C THR A 212 -3.90 -18.94 41.12
N THR A 213 -2.74 -19.14 40.49
CA THR A 213 -2.04 -20.44 40.47
C THR A 213 -0.65 -20.39 41.07
N SER A 214 0.15 -19.39 40.69
CA SER A 214 1.56 -19.27 41.10
C SER A 214 2.09 -17.87 40.86
N GLY A 215 2.78 -17.28 41.84
CA GLY A 215 3.53 -16.03 41.62
C GLY A 215 3.47 -15.08 42.80
N SER A 216 4.21 -13.98 42.68
CA SER A 216 4.27 -12.92 43.69
C SER A 216 2.89 -12.33 44.03
N CYS A 217 1.92 -12.39 43.12
CA CYS A 217 0.54 -11.98 43.38
C CYS A 217 -0.26 -12.96 44.24
N GLN A 218 -0.17 -14.25 43.94
CA GLN A 218 -0.76 -15.28 44.78
C GLN A 218 -0.19 -15.24 46.21
N ASP A 219 1.13 -14.98 46.34
CA ASP A 219 1.82 -14.80 47.62
C ASP A 219 1.46 -13.48 48.33
N THR A 220 0.56 -12.67 47.76
CA THR A 220 0.14 -11.33 48.20
C THR A 220 1.27 -10.30 48.29
N SER A 221 2.46 -10.64 47.77
CA SER A 221 3.65 -9.79 47.78
C SER A 221 3.61 -8.69 46.70
N SER A 222 2.72 -8.79 45.71
CA SER A 222 2.53 -7.81 44.63
C SER A 222 1.11 -7.90 44.06
N GLN A 223 0.37 -6.81 43.99
CA GLN A 223 -0.97 -6.74 43.39
C GLN A 223 -0.93 -6.32 41.91
N ILE A 224 0.16 -5.69 41.47
CA ILE A 224 0.48 -5.42 40.07
C ILE A 224 1.95 -5.80 39.79
N PRO A 225 2.34 -6.14 38.55
CA PRO A 225 3.73 -6.44 38.21
C PRO A 225 4.67 -5.29 38.57
N ARG A 226 5.87 -5.59 39.06
CA ARG A 226 6.87 -4.55 39.37
C ARG A 226 7.22 -3.66 38.16
N THR A 227 7.11 -4.23 36.97
CA THR A 227 7.31 -3.55 35.68
C THR A 227 6.27 -2.46 35.38
N CYS A 228 5.13 -2.48 36.07
CA CYS A 228 4.11 -1.43 36.01
C CYS A 228 4.46 -0.15 36.76
N CYS A 229 5.44 -0.19 37.67
CA CYS A 229 5.80 0.97 38.48
C CYS A 229 6.44 2.07 37.64
N LYS A 230 6.27 3.33 38.04
CA LYS A 230 6.96 4.44 37.37
C LYS A 230 8.47 4.32 37.55
N ASP A 231 9.21 4.82 36.56
CA ASP A 231 10.67 4.91 36.54
C ASP A 231 11.43 3.56 36.66
N VAL A 232 10.71 2.45 36.45
CA VAL A 232 11.31 1.11 36.35
C VAL A 232 11.66 0.77 34.90
N THR A 233 12.78 0.08 34.77
CA THR A 233 13.42 -0.39 33.55
C THR A 233 13.77 -1.87 33.69
N LEU A 234 14.21 -2.50 32.61
CA LEU A 234 14.65 -3.90 32.62
C LEU A 234 15.77 -4.19 33.64
N ASN A 235 16.57 -3.17 33.99
CA ASN A 235 17.73 -3.33 34.86
C ASN A 235 17.41 -3.13 36.35
N ASN A 236 16.35 -2.39 36.69
CA ASN A 236 16.05 -2.00 38.07
C ASN A 236 14.64 -2.39 38.54
N TYR A 237 13.83 -3.08 37.73
CA TYR A 237 12.46 -3.45 38.12
C TYR A 237 12.38 -4.29 39.40
N THR A 238 13.42 -5.07 39.73
CA THR A 238 13.48 -5.83 40.99
C THR A 238 13.50 -4.93 42.23
N SER A 239 13.93 -3.67 42.08
CA SER A 239 13.98 -2.65 43.13
C SER A 239 12.72 -1.76 43.15
N ALA A 240 11.65 -2.15 42.46
CA ALA A 240 10.40 -1.41 42.47
C ALA A 240 9.86 -1.25 43.90
N PRO A 241 9.36 -0.06 44.28
CA PRO A 241 8.90 0.19 45.64
C PRO A 241 7.59 -0.55 45.94
N SER A 242 7.50 -1.14 47.13
CA SER A 242 6.30 -1.88 47.57
C SER A 242 5.04 -1.02 47.62
N THR A 243 5.19 0.29 47.86
CA THR A 243 4.09 1.26 47.77
C THR A 243 3.42 1.29 46.40
N CYS A 244 4.15 0.92 45.34
CA CYS A 244 3.61 0.79 43.99
C CYS A 244 3.05 -0.61 43.75
N HIS A 245 3.88 -1.64 43.81
CA HIS A 245 3.46 -2.95 43.31
C HIS A 245 2.63 -3.75 44.31
N ALA A 246 2.80 -3.53 45.63
CA ALA A 246 2.06 -4.24 46.67
C ALA A 246 0.88 -3.43 47.22
N SER A 247 1.05 -2.13 47.46
CA SER A 247 -0.01 -1.27 48.00
C SER A 247 -0.83 -0.54 46.92
N VAL A 248 -0.32 -0.44 45.68
CA VAL A 248 -0.99 0.23 44.55
C VAL A 248 -1.39 1.67 44.90
N ASN A 249 -0.47 2.41 45.53
CA ASN A 249 -0.71 3.81 45.87
C ASN A 249 -0.86 4.65 44.60
N SER A 250 -1.92 5.44 44.51
CA SER A 250 -2.19 6.29 43.36
C SER A 250 -0.98 7.18 43.02
N GLY A 251 -0.70 7.33 41.72
CA GLY A 251 0.42 8.13 41.22
C GLY A 251 1.77 7.41 41.19
N THR A 252 1.88 6.18 41.70
CA THR A 252 3.15 5.41 41.71
C THR A 252 3.31 4.42 40.56
N TYR A 253 2.22 4.11 39.84
CA TYR A 253 2.19 3.19 38.69
C TYR A 253 1.89 3.93 37.38
N LYS A 254 2.21 3.27 36.26
CA LYS A 254 2.02 3.77 34.89
C LYS A 254 0.54 3.77 34.48
N PRO A 255 0.13 4.58 33.47
CA PRO A 255 -1.24 4.59 32.96
C PRO A 255 -1.61 3.28 32.24
N ASN A 256 -2.90 3.08 31.92
CA ASN A 256 -3.36 1.90 31.19
C ASN A 256 -2.70 1.72 29.82
N CYS A 257 -2.53 0.46 29.39
CA CYS A 257 -1.91 0.15 28.11
C CYS A 257 -2.82 0.40 26.92
N MET A 258 -4.14 0.30 27.08
CA MET A 258 -5.05 0.50 25.97
C MET A 258 -4.96 1.92 25.39
N ASP A 259 -4.77 2.94 26.23
CA ASP A 259 -4.56 4.32 25.81
C ASP A 259 -3.22 4.53 25.08
N GLN A 260 -2.18 3.78 25.45
CA GLN A 260 -0.91 3.80 24.72
C GLN A 260 -1.02 3.09 23.37
N VAL A 261 -1.81 2.02 23.31
CA VAL A 261 -2.12 1.27 22.09
C VAL A 261 -2.95 2.12 21.13
N ARG A 262 -3.98 2.84 21.61
CA ARG A 262 -4.81 3.77 20.82
C ARG A 262 -4.01 4.91 20.20
N LYS A 263 -2.89 5.30 20.81
CA LYS A 263 -1.99 6.34 20.27
C LYS A 263 -1.07 5.83 19.15
N ARG A 264 -0.97 4.51 18.95
CA ARG A 264 -0.10 3.94 17.91
C ARG A 264 -0.68 4.17 16.52
N SER A 265 0.20 4.43 15.56
CA SER A 265 -0.24 4.58 14.19
C SER A 265 -0.81 3.25 13.66
N VAL A 266 -2.03 3.33 13.15
CA VAL A 266 -2.66 2.27 12.34
C VAL A 266 -2.23 2.35 10.87
N LYS A 267 -1.65 3.49 10.45
CA LYS A 267 -1.20 3.70 9.07
C LYS A 267 0.26 3.29 8.95
N ASN A 268 0.56 2.40 8.02
CA ASN A 268 1.94 2.11 7.60
C ASN A 268 2.26 2.64 6.21
N ILE A 269 1.25 2.86 5.36
CA ILE A 269 1.40 3.48 4.03
C ILE A 269 0.94 4.93 4.11
N ASP A 270 1.78 5.86 3.64
CA ASP A 270 1.42 7.27 3.52
C ASP A 270 0.32 7.48 2.49
N GLU A 271 -0.66 8.34 2.81
CA GLU A 271 -1.76 8.66 1.89
C GLU A 271 -1.27 9.26 0.56
N TYR A 272 -0.15 9.99 0.60
CA TYR A 272 0.50 10.50 -0.60
C TYR A 272 0.94 9.39 -1.56
N GLN A 273 1.51 8.30 -1.04
CA GLN A 273 1.95 7.16 -1.86
C GLN A 273 0.76 6.43 -2.50
N LEU A 274 -0.34 6.30 -1.75
CA LEU A 274 -1.61 5.81 -2.29
C LEU A 274 -2.19 6.74 -3.36
N GLY A 275 -2.01 8.05 -3.17
CA GLY A 275 -2.37 9.07 -4.17
C GLY A 275 -1.59 8.90 -5.47
N ILE A 276 -0.26 8.73 -5.41
CA ILE A 276 0.56 8.46 -6.60
C ILE A 276 0.12 7.18 -7.30
N LEU A 277 -0.08 6.09 -6.54
CA LEU A 277 -0.51 4.81 -7.10
C LEU A 277 -1.85 4.94 -7.83
N SER A 278 -2.84 5.57 -7.18
CA SER A 278 -4.16 5.84 -7.73
C SER A 278 -4.10 6.71 -8.98
N LEU A 279 -3.33 7.80 -8.94
CA LEU A 279 -3.16 8.72 -10.05
C LEU A 279 -2.43 8.06 -11.23
N SER A 280 -1.45 7.21 -10.97
CA SER A 280 -0.70 6.51 -12.01
C SER A 280 -1.59 5.51 -12.77
N LEU A 281 -2.44 4.75 -12.05
CA LEU A 281 -3.46 3.89 -12.67
C LEU A 281 -4.47 4.73 -13.46
N LEU A 282 -5.00 5.76 -12.79
CA LEU A 282 -5.70 6.95 -13.30
C LEU A 282 -5.32 7.32 -14.73
N PHE A 283 -4.17 7.96 -14.76
CA PHE A 283 -3.62 8.67 -15.89
C PHE A 283 -3.18 7.72 -17.00
N SER A 284 -2.67 6.53 -16.66
CA SER A 284 -2.34 5.51 -17.65
C SER A 284 -3.56 5.11 -18.49
N MET A 285 -4.73 4.94 -17.87
CA MET A 285 -5.97 4.61 -18.61
C MET A 285 -6.38 5.74 -19.57
N ILE A 286 -6.34 7.00 -19.10
CA ILE A 286 -6.71 8.16 -19.91
C ILE A 286 -5.78 8.28 -21.13
N LEU A 287 -4.48 8.14 -20.91
CA LEU A 287 -3.48 8.23 -21.98
C LEU A 287 -3.60 7.08 -22.99
N GLN A 288 -3.93 5.86 -22.55
CA GLN A 288 -4.19 4.73 -23.46
C GLN A 288 -5.39 4.99 -24.38
N ILE A 289 -6.49 5.54 -23.84
CA ILE A 289 -7.66 5.91 -24.64
C ILE A 289 -7.26 6.98 -25.67
N LEU A 290 -6.49 7.99 -25.26
CA LEU A 290 -6.03 9.04 -26.16
C LEU A 290 -5.14 8.48 -27.27
N GLU A 291 -4.19 7.60 -26.94
CA GLU A 291 -3.33 6.93 -27.91
C GLU A 291 -4.15 6.14 -28.94
N VAL A 292 -5.06 5.26 -28.49
CA VAL A 292 -5.91 4.47 -29.38
C VAL A 292 -6.79 5.36 -30.25
N THR A 293 -7.33 6.45 -29.70
CA THR A 293 -8.16 7.40 -30.47
C THR A 293 -7.35 8.05 -31.59
N ILE A 294 -6.14 8.53 -31.31
CA ILE A 294 -5.27 9.16 -32.31
C ILE A 294 -4.87 8.13 -33.37
N MET A 295 -4.45 6.93 -32.96
CA MET A 295 -4.10 5.84 -33.88
C MET A 295 -5.27 5.48 -34.80
N THR A 296 -6.49 5.41 -34.25
CA THR A 296 -7.71 5.13 -35.02
C THR A 296 -7.98 6.23 -36.06
N VAL A 297 -7.86 7.51 -35.68
CA VAL A 297 -8.03 8.63 -36.62
C VAL A 297 -6.97 8.59 -37.73
N LEU A 298 -5.71 8.29 -37.40
CA LEU A 298 -4.62 8.14 -38.37
C LEU A 298 -4.84 6.97 -39.34
N LEU A 299 -5.47 5.88 -38.90
CA LEU A 299 -5.83 4.74 -39.75
C LEU A 299 -6.92 5.05 -40.77
N PHE A 300 -7.91 5.88 -40.41
CA PHE A 300 -9.07 6.15 -41.29
C PHE A 300 -8.85 7.33 -42.26
N LEU A 301 -7.90 8.23 -41.98
CA LEU A 301 -7.57 9.36 -42.87
C LEU A 301 -7.03 8.93 -44.27
N PRO A 302 -6.15 7.92 -44.42
CA PRO A 302 -5.69 7.44 -45.72
C PRO A 302 -6.80 6.80 -46.58
N CYS A 303 -7.82 6.20 -45.96
CA CYS A 303 -8.88 5.48 -46.68
C CYS A 303 -9.87 6.42 -47.40
N CYS A 304 -10.01 7.67 -46.95
CA CYS A 304 -10.91 8.65 -47.59
C CYS A 304 -10.25 9.42 -48.76
N GLY A 305 -8.93 9.36 -48.92
CA GLY A 305 -8.18 10.06 -49.98
C GLY A 305 -8.07 9.31 -51.31
N CYS A 306 -8.31 8.00 -51.34
CA CYS A 306 -8.21 7.18 -52.57
C CYS A 306 -9.48 7.20 -53.44
N LYS A 307 -10.41 8.13 -53.22
CA LYS A 307 -11.48 8.41 -54.18
C LYS A 307 -11.08 9.63 -55.01
N ASN A 308 -10.48 9.34 -56.17
CA ASN A 308 -10.45 10.16 -57.40
C ASN A 308 -9.03 10.30 -57.99
N GLU A 309 -8.46 9.21 -58.49
CA GLU A 309 -7.68 9.29 -59.72
C GLU A 309 -8.15 8.14 -60.63
N LYS A 310 -8.89 8.53 -61.67
CA LYS A 310 -9.18 7.71 -62.85
C LYS A 310 -8.01 7.81 -63.81
#